data_AF-A0A545TV02-F1
#
_entry.id   AF-A0A545TV02-F1
#
_cell.length_a   1.000
_cell.length_b   1.000
_cell.length_c   1.000
_cell.angle_alpha   90.00
_cell.angle_beta   90.00
_cell.angle_gamma   90.00
#
_symmetry.space_group_name_H-M   'P 1'
#
loop_
_entity.id
_entity.type
_entity.pdbx_description
1 polymer ?
#
loop_
_entity_poly.entity_id
_entity_poly.type
_entity_poly.pdbx_seq_one_letter_code
_entity_poly.pdbx_strand_id
1 'polypeptide(L)'
;MTLTEQLRESLFYSPLSLRNLKRSSTKWLFIYFALGLFVFSLFVGVSLNNQEAIKSLLLNYFFPQSWHEISEKLGVFLFESQAKTVLSNLILSGSLVLASIFLFPIKEKYSAEFEKDAKYAKGSIQEFPLLIQGWEETKLFLFYVTAQSIILWIGYYPYAWCNWLSIALSYLFLFFTFGLDFISPTLQRHRVSYTLILKVLLRNPVVPLSFGLLFSLPTVLLSKYIFTIEDLTLIEIASILFLVNIIFLTLAVPAGTRVARRLMPTVKRTLPPLKKSKIYSYSTMLILLTVMLFLHGKLIASMHHKSQLLKAEYNVDWSSIDYDLPSLSQFFNSKSLSNLSFDVEIYNPTEYDIIIEKSQIFVEKKENTIATIDLDGFEIPSGEKRKVKVKLDSQSDLSSITNFREILEDWRVDLHLEVWPGIPFILNITR
;
A
#
# COMPACT_ATOMS: atom_id res chain seq x y z
N MET A 1 -23.61 -25.57 3.46
CA MET A 1 -22.68 -26.70 3.66
C MET A 1 -22.27 -26.69 5.11
N THR A 2 -22.12 -27.85 5.76
CA THR A 2 -21.57 -27.89 7.13
C THR A 2 -20.11 -27.45 7.13
N LEU A 3 -19.56 -27.06 8.28
CA LEU A 3 -18.15 -26.65 8.39
C LEU A 3 -17.19 -27.71 7.83
N THR A 4 -17.42 -28.98 8.18
CA THR A 4 -16.62 -30.11 7.72
C THR A 4 -16.71 -30.31 6.21
N GLU A 5 -17.89 -30.12 5.61
CA GLU A 5 -18.05 -30.16 4.15
C GLU A 5 -17.28 -29.02 3.47
N GLN A 6 -17.28 -27.83 4.07
CA GLN A 6 -16.55 -26.67 3.52
C GLN A 6 -15.05 -26.96 3.50
N LEU A 7 -14.47 -27.37 4.63
CA LEU A 7 -13.05 -27.72 4.74
C LEU A 7 -12.67 -28.90 3.85
N ARG A 8 -13.52 -29.94 3.77
CA ARG A 8 -13.26 -31.11 2.94
C ARG A 8 -13.25 -30.75 1.45
N GLU A 9 -14.17 -29.89 1.03
CA GLU A 9 -14.23 -29.46 -0.36
C GLU A 9 -13.03 -28.59 -0.72
N SER A 10 -12.70 -27.57 0.07
CA SER A 10 -11.61 -26.64 -0.22
C SER A 10 -10.22 -27.27 -0.07
N LEU A 11 -9.95 -27.95 1.05
CA LEU A 11 -8.58 -28.40 1.37
C LEU A 11 -8.20 -29.74 0.74
N PHE A 12 -9.17 -30.62 0.48
CA PHE A 12 -8.89 -31.97 -0.01
C PHE A 12 -9.41 -32.20 -1.42
N TYR A 13 -10.70 -31.98 -1.65
CA TYR A 13 -11.29 -32.32 -2.94
C TYR A 13 -10.92 -31.36 -4.05
N SER A 14 -10.77 -30.07 -3.76
CA SER A 14 -10.36 -29.07 -4.75
C SER A 14 -8.96 -29.33 -5.30
N PRO A 15 -7.89 -29.55 -4.51
CA PRO A 15 -6.58 -29.88 -5.10
C PRO A 15 -6.58 -31.26 -5.77
N LEU A 16 -7.31 -32.25 -5.24
CA LEU A 16 -7.43 -33.57 -5.88
C LEU A 16 -8.07 -33.51 -7.27
N SER A 17 -8.81 -32.44 -7.60
CA SER A 17 -9.42 -32.28 -8.91
C SER A 17 -8.39 -32.08 -10.03
N LEU A 18 -7.15 -31.71 -9.70
CA LEU A 18 -6.05 -31.65 -10.67
C LEU A 18 -5.80 -33.00 -11.34
N ARG A 19 -6.14 -34.12 -10.68
CA ARG A 19 -6.07 -35.48 -11.26
C ARG A 19 -7.04 -35.69 -12.43
N ASN A 20 -8.05 -34.82 -12.56
CA ASN A 20 -9.03 -34.89 -13.64
C ASN A 20 -8.65 -34.06 -14.87
N LEU A 21 -7.44 -33.47 -14.88
CA LEU A 21 -6.93 -32.79 -16.07
C LEU A 21 -6.79 -33.79 -17.22
N LYS A 22 -7.33 -33.41 -18.38
CA LYS A 22 -7.20 -34.16 -19.64
C LYS A 22 -6.47 -33.29 -20.66
N ARG A 23 -6.32 -33.81 -21.88
CA ARG A 23 -5.55 -33.14 -22.94
C ARG A 23 -6.01 -31.70 -23.23
N SER A 24 -7.31 -31.42 -23.24
CA SER A 24 -7.83 -30.05 -23.51
C SER A 24 -7.49 -29.09 -22.38
N SER A 25 -7.88 -29.40 -21.14
CA SER A 25 -7.57 -28.58 -19.96
C SER A 25 -6.07 -28.44 -19.70
N THR A 26 -5.27 -29.49 -19.95
CA THR A 26 -3.81 -29.44 -19.82
C THR A 26 -3.17 -28.48 -20.83
N LYS A 27 -3.67 -28.44 -22.08
CA LYS A 27 -3.23 -27.45 -23.07
C LYS A 27 -3.46 -26.03 -22.56
N TRP A 28 -4.65 -25.76 -22.02
CA TRP A 28 -4.98 -24.43 -21.50
C TRP A 28 -4.26 -24.08 -20.20
N LEU A 29 -3.94 -25.08 -19.37
CA LEU A 29 -3.04 -24.92 -18.23
C LEU A 29 -1.69 -24.36 -18.70
N PHE A 30 -1.06 -25.00 -19.68
CA PHE A 30 0.23 -24.54 -20.21
C PHE A 30 0.13 -23.16 -20.87
N ILE A 31 -0.94 -22.89 -21.62
CA ILE A 31 -1.15 -21.56 -22.22
C ILE A 31 -1.30 -20.49 -21.13
N TYR A 32 -2.12 -20.75 -20.11
CA TYR A 32 -2.34 -19.81 -19.01
C TYR A 32 -1.04 -19.56 -18.23
N PHE A 33 -0.30 -20.63 -17.91
CA PHE A 33 0.98 -20.54 -17.22
C PHE A 33 2.03 -19.78 -18.04
N ALA A 34 2.21 -20.13 -19.32
CA ALA A 34 3.19 -19.48 -20.18
C ALA A 34 2.86 -18.01 -20.45
N LEU A 35 1.58 -17.69 -20.69
CA LEU A 35 1.16 -16.30 -20.87
C LEU A 35 1.27 -15.51 -19.57
N GLY A 36 0.96 -16.12 -18.42
CA GLY A 36 1.14 -15.50 -17.13
C GLY A 36 2.60 -15.22 -16.81
N LEU A 37 3.49 -16.17 -17.08
CA LEU A 37 4.93 -15.96 -17.01
C LEU A 37 5.38 -14.83 -17.93
N PHE A 38 4.89 -14.79 -19.16
CA PHE A 38 5.22 -13.72 -20.11
C PHE A 38 4.76 -12.35 -19.60
N VAL A 39 3.50 -12.21 -19.17
CA VAL A 39 2.94 -10.94 -18.66
C VAL A 39 3.68 -10.49 -17.40
N PHE A 40 3.90 -11.39 -16.44
CA PHE A 40 4.62 -11.04 -15.22
C PHE A 40 6.09 -10.76 -15.49
N SER A 41 6.77 -11.52 -16.36
CA SER A 41 8.17 -11.24 -16.73
C SER A 41 8.30 -9.92 -17.48
N LEU A 42 7.33 -9.56 -18.33
CA LEU A 42 7.30 -8.27 -19.01
C LEU A 42 7.09 -7.14 -17.99
N PHE A 43 6.13 -7.29 -17.07
CA PHE A 43 5.89 -6.32 -16.01
C PHE A 43 7.12 -6.15 -15.11
N VAL A 44 7.74 -7.25 -14.69
CA VAL A 44 8.96 -7.28 -13.88
C VAL A 44 10.14 -6.66 -14.63
N GLY A 45 10.38 -7.08 -15.87
CA GLY A 45 11.47 -6.56 -16.70
C GLY A 45 11.33 -5.06 -16.98
N VAL A 46 10.10 -4.59 -17.23
CA VAL A 46 9.83 -3.16 -17.35
C VAL A 46 10.08 -2.44 -16.02
N SER A 47 9.60 -3.00 -14.90
CA SER A 47 9.75 -2.39 -13.57
C SER A 47 11.20 -2.28 -13.11
N LEU A 48 12.00 -3.34 -13.29
CA LEU A 48 13.41 -3.37 -12.89
C LEU A 48 14.28 -2.50 -13.80
N ASN A 49 14.11 -2.59 -15.12
CA ASN A 49 14.98 -1.85 -16.06
C ASN A 49 14.64 -0.36 -16.15
N ASN A 50 13.45 0.04 -15.70
CA ASN A 50 12.96 1.41 -15.84
C ASN A 50 12.55 1.99 -14.48
N GLN A 51 13.09 1.50 -13.36
CA GLN A 51 12.68 1.94 -12.02
C GLN A 51 12.72 3.46 -11.88
N GLU A 52 13.84 4.10 -12.24
CA GLU A 52 13.99 5.56 -12.18
C GLU A 52 13.08 6.28 -13.17
N ALA A 53 12.87 5.73 -14.37
CA ALA A 53 12.00 6.34 -15.37
C ALA A 53 10.52 6.24 -14.97
N ILE A 54 10.07 5.11 -14.42
CA ILE A 54 8.73 4.89 -13.89
C ILE A 54 8.50 5.79 -12.69
N LYS A 55 9.46 5.82 -11.75
CA LYS A 55 9.44 6.70 -10.58
C LYS A 55 9.32 8.17 -11.01
N SER A 56 10.18 8.62 -11.91
CA SER A 56 10.13 9.99 -12.45
C SER A 56 8.82 10.28 -13.17
N LEU A 57 8.30 9.35 -13.98
CA LEU A 57 7.03 9.53 -14.67
C LEU A 57 5.85 9.64 -13.70
N LEU A 58 5.81 8.78 -12.67
CA LEU A 58 4.79 8.84 -11.62
C LEU A 58 4.88 10.15 -10.85
N LEU A 59 6.08 10.55 -10.43
CA LEU A 59 6.30 11.80 -9.70
C LEU A 59 5.89 13.01 -10.54
N ASN A 60 6.34 13.10 -11.80
CA ASN A 60 5.96 14.19 -12.71
C ASN A 60 4.47 14.23 -13.02
N TYR A 61 3.79 13.06 -13.06
CA TYR A 61 2.36 12.99 -13.36
C TYR A 61 1.49 13.38 -12.16
N PHE A 62 1.87 12.95 -10.96
CA PHE A 62 1.07 13.15 -9.75
C PHE A 62 1.47 14.39 -8.95
N PHE A 63 2.71 14.87 -9.08
CA PHE A 63 3.28 15.89 -8.22
C PHE A 63 4.09 16.92 -9.01
N PRO A 64 4.16 18.17 -8.53
CA PRO A 64 5.11 19.14 -9.05
C PRO A 64 6.55 18.76 -8.66
N GLN A 65 7.54 19.21 -9.43
CA GLN A 65 8.97 18.90 -9.20
C GLN A 65 9.45 19.19 -7.78
N SER A 66 8.95 20.27 -7.17
CA SER A 66 9.27 20.65 -5.78
C SER A 66 8.91 19.60 -4.73
N TRP A 67 8.07 18.60 -5.07
CA TRP A 67 7.62 17.58 -4.12
C TRP A 67 8.25 16.21 -4.35
N HIS A 68 9.08 16.04 -5.38
CA HIS A 68 9.59 14.72 -5.73
C HIS A 68 10.32 14.09 -4.54
N GLU A 69 11.28 14.80 -3.95
CA GLU A 69 12.02 14.30 -2.79
C GLU A 69 11.11 13.98 -1.59
N ILE A 70 10.17 14.86 -1.27
CA ILE A 70 9.24 14.65 -0.16
C ILE A 70 8.36 13.43 -0.43
N SER A 71 7.83 13.31 -1.63
CA SER A 71 6.92 12.23 -2.01
C SER A 71 7.65 10.88 -1.99
N GLU A 72 8.94 10.88 -2.33
CA GLU A 72 9.82 9.72 -2.17
C GLU A 72 10.00 9.34 -0.70
N LYS A 73 10.38 10.29 0.17
CA LYS A 73 10.52 10.05 1.61
C LYS A 73 9.22 9.56 2.23
N LEU A 74 8.09 10.13 1.83
CA LEU A 74 6.77 9.69 2.27
C LEU A 74 6.46 8.28 1.78
N GLY A 75 6.80 7.96 0.53
CA GLY A 75 6.66 6.61 -0.01
C GLY A 75 7.44 5.59 0.82
N VAL A 76 8.71 5.86 1.11
CA VAL A 76 9.57 5.03 1.97
C VAL A 76 8.95 4.88 3.36
N PHE A 77 8.57 5.98 4.00
CA PHE A 77 7.93 5.97 5.32
C PHE A 77 6.63 5.15 5.35
N LEU A 78 5.78 5.29 4.33
CA LEU A 78 4.54 4.52 4.22
C LEU A 78 4.80 3.02 4.07
N PHE A 79 5.91 2.61 3.45
CA PHE A 79 6.29 1.20 3.40
C PHE A 79 6.89 0.73 4.73
N GLU A 80 7.80 1.49 5.33
CA GLU A 80 8.47 1.14 6.59
C GLU A 80 7.51 1.08 7.79
N SER A 81 6.48 1.94 7.79
CA SER A 81 5.44 1.94 8.83
C SER A 81 4.53 0.71 8.79
N GLN A 82 4.56 -0.09 7.73
CA GLN A 82 3.72 -1.28 7.60
C GLN A 82 4.46 -2.54 8.03
N ALA A 83 3.74 -3.48 8.64
CA ALA A 83 4.27 -4.81 8.85
C ALA A 83 4.64 -5.45 7.50
N LYS A 84 5.83 -6.05 7.42
CA LYS A 84 6.31 -6.82 6.24
C LYS A 84 5.27 -7.81 5.71
N THR A 85 4.47 -8.40 6.61
CA THR A 85 3.36 -9.30 6.24
C THR A 85 2.24 -8.58 5.48
N VAL A 86 1.86 -7.37 5.89
CA VAL A 86 0.84 -6.56 5.20
C VAL A 86 1.34 -6.20 3.80
N LEU A 87 2.60 -5.78 3.66
CA LEU A 87 3.22 -5.50 2.37
C LEU A 87 3.28 -6.74 1.47
N SER A 88 3.69 -7.88 2.01
CA SER A 88 3.65 -9.14 1.27
C SER A 88 2.25 -9.46 0.77
N ASN A 89 1.23 -9.35 1.63
CA ASN A 89 -0.14 -9.68 1.25
C ASN A 89 -0.70 -8.68 0.22
N LEU A 90 -0.27 -7.42 0.30
CA LEU A 90 -0.55 -6.39 -0.71
C LEU A 90 0.07 -6.77 -2.06
N ILE A 91 1.35 -7.16 -2.11
CA ILE A 91 2.04 -7.59 -3.33
C ILE A 91 1.31 -8.81 -3.95
N LEU A 92 1.03 -9.83 -3.13
CA LEU A 92 0.33 -11.03 -3.60
C LEU A 92 -1.08 -10.69 -4.11
N SER A 93 -1.82 -9.82 -3.43
CA SER A 93 -3.13 -9.33 -3.90
C SER A 93 -3.01 -8.50 -5.17
N GLY A 94 -1.98 -7.66 -5.31
CA GLY A 94 -1.69 -6.91 -6.52
C GLY A 94 -1.44 -7.83 -7.72
N SER A 95 -0.71 -8.94 -7.51
CA SER A 95 -0.51 -9.95 -8.55
C SER A 95 -1.81 -10.64 -8.99
N LEU A 96 -2.77 -10.85 -8.06
CA LEU A 96 -4.11 -11.36 -8.40
C LEU A 96 -4.84 -10.37 -9.29
N VAL A 97 -4.83 -9.08 -8.95
CA VAL A 97 -5.48 -8.03 -9.74
C VAL A 97 -4.85 -7.96 -11.14
N LEU A 98 -3.53 -7.97 -11.25
CA LEU A 98 -2.83 -7.97 -12.54
C LEU A 98 -3.20 -9.21 -13.37
N ALA A 99 -3.20 -10.39 -12.78
CA ALA A 99 -3.62 -11.61 -13.46
C ALA A 99 -5.09 -11.55 -13.91
N SER A 100 -5.97 -10.97 -13.09
CA SER A 100 -7.39 -10.79 -13.43
C SER A 100 -7.59 -9.73 -14.54
N ILE A 101 -6.74 -8.70 -14.65
CA ILE A 101 -6.82 -7.74 -15.76
C ILE A 101 -6.34 -8.37 -17.07
N PHE A 102 -5.16 -9.00 -17.07
CA PHE A 102 -4.49 -9.41 -18.31
C PHE A 102 -4.79 -10.85 -18.75
N LEU A 103 -5.10 -11.75 -17.80
CA LEU A 103 -5.23 -13.18 -18.07
C LEU A 103 -6.67 -13.69 -17.92
N PHE A 104 -7.65 -12.84 -17.61
CA PHE A 104 -9.03 -13.27 -17.39
C PHE A 104 -9.63 -14.09 -18.53
N PRO A 105 -9.53 -13.69 -19.82
CA PRO A 105 -10.10 -14.47 -20.91
C PRO A 105 -9.52 -15.89 -20.99
N ILE A 106 -8.21 -16.03 -20.72
CA ILE A 106 -7.51 -17.30 -20.76
C ILE A 106 -7.85 -18.14 -19.50
N LYS A 107 -7.92 -17.51 -18.33
CA LYS A 107 -8.39 -18.12 -17.08
C LYS A 107 -9.78 -18.72 -17.27
N GLU A 108 -10.67 -17.96 -17.88
CA GLU A 108 -12.05 -18.37 -18.13
C GLU A 108 -12.11 -19.54 -19.12
N LYS A 109 -11.36 -19.47 -20.21
CA LYS A 109 -11.29 -20.57 -21.18
C LYS A 109 -10.69 -21.84 -20.58
N TYR A 110 -9.64 -21.72 -19.76
CA TYR A 110 -9.04 -22.84 -19.04
C TYR A 110 -10.05 -23.50 -18.08
N SER A 111 -10.72 -22.69 -17.27
CA SER A 111 -11.81 -23.12 -16.38
C SER A 111 -12.93 -23.84 -17.16
N ALA A 112 -13.29 -23.36 -18.36
CA ALA A 112 -14.31 -23.97 -19.21
C ALA A 112 -13.91 -25.33 -19.76
N GLU A 113 -12.69 -25.47 -20.27
CA GLU A 113 -12.22 -26.75 -20.77
C GLU A 113 -12.05 -27.77 -19.64
N PHE A 114 -11.63 -27.34 -18.44
CA PHE A 114 -11.60 -28.22 -17.28
C PHE A 114 -13.00 -28.68 -16.84
N GLU A 115 -13.99 -27.77 -16.81
CA GLU A 115 -15.38 -28.11 -16.46
C GLU A 115 -15.95 -29.19 -17.41
N LYS A 116 -15.63 -29.09 -18.71
CA LYS A 116 -16.00 -30.09 -19.73
C LYS A 116 -15.28 -31.41 -19.49
N ASP A 117 -13.97 -31.38 -19.32
CA ASP A 117 -13.14 -32.57 -19.13
C ASP A 117 -13.56 -33.39 -17.91
N ALA A 118 -13.89 -32.69 -16.81
CA ALA A 118 -14.38 -33.28 -15.57
C ALA A 118 -15.88 -33.65 -15.59
N LYS A 119 -16.58 -33.44 -16.71
CA LYS A 119 -18.03 -33.70 -16.89
C LYS A 119 -18.90 -32.98 -15.86
N TYR A 120 -18.50 -31.79 -15.45
CA TYR A 120 -19.23 -30.99 -14.46
C TYR A 120 -20.41 -30.23 -15.08
N ALA A 121 -20.35 -29.93 -16.38
CA ALA A 121 -21.39 -29.22 -17.10
C ALA A 121 -22.72 -29.98 -17.10
N LYS A 122 -23.78 -29.33 -16.61
CA LYS A 122 -25.18 -29.73 -16.79
C LYS A 122 -25.97 -28.49 -17.26
N GLY A 123 -25.83 -28.12 -18.53
CA GLY A 123 -26.54 -26.99 -19.14
C GLY A 123 -25.72 -26.27 -20.21
N SER A 124 -26.38 -25.42 -20.99
CA SER A 124 -25.72 -24.50 -21.91
C SER A 124 -25.01 -23.39 -21.14
N ILE A 125 -23.80 -23.03 -21.59
CA ILE A 125 -23.05 -21.88 -21.09
C ILE A 125 -23.87 -20.62 -21.40
N GLN A 126 -24.05 -19.75 -20.41
CA GLN A 126 -24.77 -18.50 -20.55
C GLN A 126 -23.96 -17.38 -19.92
N GLU A 127 -23.17 -16.69 -20.75
CA GLU A 127 -22.36 -15.58 -20.27
C GLU A 127 -23.18 -14.29 -20.17
N PHE A 128 -22.74 -13.38 -19.32
CA PHE A 128 -23.20 -11.99 -19.35
C PHE A 128 -22.59 -11.26 -20.56
N PRO A 129 -23.26 -10.25 -21.11
CA PRO A 129 -22.63 -9.31 -22.04
C PRO A 129 -21.34 -8.71 -21.45
N LEU A 130 -20.32 -8.47 -22.28
CA LEU A 130 -19.01 -7.95 -21.85
C LEU A 130 -19.11 -6.68 -21.00
N LEU A 131 -20.01 -5.75 -21.34
CA LEU A 131 -20.20 -4.52 -20.57
C LEU A 131 -20.70 -4.77 -19.15
N ILE A 132 -21.57 -5.77 -18.97
CA ILE A 132 -22.06 -6.18 -17.64
C ILE A 132 -20.95 -6.87 -16.86
N GLN A 133 -20.13 -7.70 -17.51
CA GLN A 133 -18.95 -8.29 -16.88
C GLN A 133 -17.97 -7.20 -16.41
N GLY A 134 -17.64 -6.24 -17.28
CA GLY A 134 -16.78 -5.11 -16.92
C GLY A 134 -17.32 -4.32 -15.73
N TRP A 135 -18.62 -4.04 -15.69
CA TRP A 135 -19.25 -3.36 -14.56
C TRP A 135 -19.20 -4.16 -13.25
N GLU A 136 -19.36 -5.48 -13.32
CA GLU A 136 -19.23 -6.39 -12.18
C GLU A 136 -17.78 -6.44 -11.67
N GLU A 137 -16.79 -6.47 -12.57
CA GLU A 137 -15.37 -6.40 -12.21
C GLU A 137 -14.98 -5.04 -11.59
N THR A 138 -15.50 -3.91 -12.12
CA THR A 138 -15.23 -2.58 -11.55
C THR A 138 -15.69 -2.47 -10.10
N LYS A 139 -16.86 -3.03 -9.75
CA LYS A 139 -17.33 -3.05 -8.35
C LYS A 139 -16.40 -3.85 -7.46
N LEU A 140 -15.92 -5.00 -7.95
CA LEU A 140 -15.01 -5.85 -7.22
C LEU A 140 -13.66 -5.15 -7.01
N PHE A 141 -13.14 -4.49 -8.05
CA PHE A 141 -11.94 -3.68 -7.97
C PHE A 141 -12.07 -2.55 -6.94
N LEU A 142 -13.17 -1.79 -6.95
CA LEU A 142 -13.43 -0.75 -5.96
C LEU A 142 -13.50 -1.31 -4.53
N PHE A 143 -14.12 -2.49 -4.36
CA PHE A 143 -14.10 -3.19 -3.07
C PHE A 143 -12.67 -3.55 -2.64
N TYR A 144 -11.83 -4.05 -3.55
CA TYR A 144 -10.44 -4.40 -3.25
C TYR A 144 -9.62 -3.17 -2.85
N VAL A 145 -9.69 -2.09 -3.62
CA VAL A 145 -9.01 -0.82 -3.30
C VAL A 145 -9.48 -0.29 -1.95
N THR A 146 -10.79 -0.28 -1.69
CA THR A 146 -11.33 0.24 -0.42
C THR A 146 -10.84 -0.58 0.78
N ALA A 147 -10.91 -1.91 0.70
CA ALA A 147 -10.47 -2.79 1.78
C ALA A 147 -8.97 -2.67 2.04
N GLN A 148 -8.15 -2.66 0.98
CA GLN A 148 -6.71 -2.54 1.10
C GLN A 148 -6.28 -1.18 1.68
N SER A 149 -6.92 -0.10 1.26
CA SER A 149 -6.70 1.24 1.83
C SER A 149 -6.99 1.27 3.33
N ILE A 150 -8.09 0.67 3.78
CA ILE A 150 -8.43 0.57 5.20
C ILE A 150 -7.34 -0.21 5.96
N ILE A 151 -6.88 -1.34 5.42
CA ILE A 151 -5.84 -2.16 6.03
C ILE A 151 -4.55 -1.37 6.23
N LEU A 152 -4.13 -0.61 5.21
CA LEU A 152 -2.93 0.23 5.26
C LEU A 152 -3.08 1.37 6.28
N TRP A 153 -4.23 2.05 6.29
CA TRP A 153 -4.50 3.13 7.25
C TRP A 153 -4.57 2.63 8.69
N ILE A 154 -5.09 1.42 8.93
CA ILE A 154 -5.03 0.81 10.26
C ILE A 154 -3.58 0.47 10.60
N GLY A 155 -2.84 -0.16 9.68
CA GLY A 155 -1.46 -0.60 9.89
C GLY A 155 -0.46 0.53 10.10
N TYR A 156 -0.80 1.74 9.67
CA TYR A 156 0.00 2.94 9.83
C TYR A 156 0.19 3.34 11.31
N TYR A 157 -0.85 3.20 12.14
CA TYR A 157 -0.78 3.71 13.50
C TYR A 157 0.13 2.84 14.39
N PRO A 158 0.99 3.43 15.23
CA PRO A 158 2.02 2.73 16.01
C PRO A 158 1.46 1.95 17.22
N TYR A 159 0.16 1.66 17.25
CA TYR A 159 -0.47 0.89 18.31
C TYR A 159 -0.39 -0.61 18.02
N ALA A 160 -0.02 -1.41 19.02
CA ALA A 160 0.11 -2.87 18.87
C ALA A 160 -1.18 -3.54 18.34
N TRP A 161 -2.35 -3.06 18.78
CA TRP A 161 -3.65 -3.58 18.33
C TRP A 161 -3.93 -3.22 16.86
N CYS A 162 -3.51 -2.03 16.39
CA CYS A 162 -3.62 -1.62 15.00
C CYS A 162 -2.79 -2.53 14.11
N ASN A 163 -1.53 -2.79 14.50
CA ASN A 163 -0.64 -3.70 13.78
C ASN A 163 -1.21 -5.13 13.71
N TRP A 164 -1.69 -5.67 14.83
CA TRP A 164 -2.31 -7.00 14.81
C TRP A 164 -3.56 -7.04 13.92
N LEU A 165 -4.42 -6.02 14.01
CA LEU A 165 -5.65 -5.93 13.23
C LEU A 165 -5.36 -5.80 11.73
N SER A 166 -4.41 -4.96 11.32
CA SER A 166 -4.02 -4.82 9.92
C SER A 166 -3.46 -6.12 9.35
N ILE A 167 -2.60 -6.83 10.11
CA ILE A 167 -2.08 -8.15 9.73
C ILE A 167 -3.24 -9.15 9.57
N ALA A 168 -4.12 -9.26 10.56
CA ALA A 168 -5.23 -10.20 10.53
C ALA A 168 -6.18 -9.93 9.35
N LEU A 169 -6.55 -8.65 9.13
CA LEU A 169 -7.38 -8.23 8.01
C LEU A 169 -6.69 -8.48 6.67
N SER A 170 -5.37 -8.26 6.56
CA SER A 170 -4.62 -8.52 5.33
C SER A 170 -4.64 -10.00 4.93
N TYR A 171 -4.52 -10.92 5.88
CA TYR A 171 -4.65 -12.36 5.61
C TYR A 171 -6.06 -12.75 5.22
N LEU A 172 -7.06 -12.30 6.00
CA LEU A 172 -8.46 -12.59 5.69
C LEU A 172 -8.85 -12.06 4.31
N PHE A 173 -8.39 -10.85 3.99
CA PHE A 173 -8.59 -10.24 2.68
C PHE A 173 -7.93 -11.06 1.58
N LEU A 174 -6.62 -11.32 1.65
CA LEU A 174 -5.90 -12.12 0.66
C LEU A 174 -6.55 -13.49 0.44
N PHE A 175 -6.85 -14.21 1.51
CA PHE A 175 -7.43 -15.56 1.39
C PHE A 175 -8.83 -15.52 0.80
N PHE A 176 -9.67 -14.57 1.25
CA PHE A 176 -11.02 -14.45 0.74
C PHE A 176 -11.05 -14.04 -0.73
N THR A 177 -10.26 -13.05 -1.13
CA THR A 177 -10.22 -12.54 -2.51
C THR A 177 -9.58 -13.55 -3.46
N PHE A 178 -8.55 -14.28 -3.03
CA PHE A 178 -8.01 -15.40 -3.79
C PHE A 178 -9.11 -16.45 -4.04
N GLY A 179 -9.84 -16.87 -3.01
CA GLY A 179 -10.96 -17.79 -3.17
C GLY A 179 -12.04 -17.25 -4.11
N LEU A 180 -12.42 -15.98 -3.94
CA LEU A 180 -13.41 -15.32 -4.79
C LEU A 180 -13.00 -15.30 -6.26
N ASP A 181 -11.76 -14.92 -6.58
CA ASP A 181 -11.25 -14.76 -7.95
C ASP A 181 -11.21 -16.06 -8.76
N PHE A 182 -11.06 -17.20 -8.09
CA PHE A 182 -10.98 -18.53 -8.74
C PHE A 182 -12.28 -19.32 -8.68
N ILE A 183 -13.17 -19.04 -7.72
CA ILE A 183 -14.50 -19.65 -7.64
C ILE A 183 -15.50 -18.92 -8.55
N SER A 184 -15.40 -17.58 -8.64
CA SER A 184 -16.41 -16.76 -9.33
C SER A 184 -16.53 -17.00 -10.83
N PRO A 185 -15.45 -17.17 -11.63
CA PRO A 185 -15.58 -17.25 -13.09
C PRO A 185 -16.52 -18.37 -13.54
N THR A 186 -16.41 -19.55 -12.93
CA THR A 186 -17.33 -20.66 -13.20
C THR A 186 -18.78 -20.31 -12.82
N LEU A 187 -19.03 -19.62 -11.71
CA LEU A 187 -20.39 -19.21 -11.34
C LEU A 187 -20.94 -18.13 -12.28
N GLN A 188 -20.11 -17.16 -12.69
CA GLN A 188 -20.48 -16.10 -13.62
C GLN A 188 -20.85 -16.65 -15.01
N ARG A 189 -20.16 -17.69 -15.49
CA ARG A 189 -20.49 -18.42 -16.73
C ARG A 189 -21.92 -19.01 -16.74
N HIS A 190 -22.51 -19.19 -15.56
CA HIS A 190 -23.89 -19.64 -15.36
C HIS A 190 -24.83 -18.50 -14.94
N ARG A 191 -24.53 -17.25 -15.35
CA ARG A 191 -25.28 -16.00 -15.07
C ARG A 191 -25.49 -15.68 -13.60
N VAL A 192 -24.52 -16.01 -12.75
CA VAL A 192 -24.57 -15.64 -11.33
C VAL A 192 -23.83 -14.31 -11.14
N SER A 193 -24.53 -13.28 -10.67
CA SER A 193 -23.94 -11.97 -10.34
C SER A 193 -23.03 -12.03 -9.11
N TYR A 194 -22.04 -11.13 -9.01
CA TYR A 194 -21.13 -11.10 -7.84
C TYR A 194 -21.88 -10.88 -6.54
N THR A 195 -22.96 -10.10 -6.54
CA THR A 195 -23.72 -9.88 -5.30
C THR A 195 -24.32 -11.19 -4.77
N LEU A 196 -24.74 -12.12 -5.64
CA LEU A 196 -25.22 -13.43 -5.22
C LEU A 196 -24.06 -14.36 -4.86
N ILE A 197 -22.95 -14.33 -5.61
CA ILE A 197 -21.73 -15.09 -5.30
C ILE A 197 -21.22 -14.73 -3.91
N LEU A 198 -20.99 -13.43 -3.64
CA LEU A 198 -20.56 -12.92 -2.34
C LEU A 198 -21.52 -13.32 -1.24
N LYS A 199 -22.84 -13.21 -1.45
CA LYS A 199 -23.84 -13.67 -0.47
C LYS A 199 -23.69 -15.16 -0.13
N VAL A 200 -23.42 -16.00 -1.13
CA VAL A 200 -23.24 -17.45 -0.91
C VAL A 200 -21.90 -17.75 -0.23
N LEU A 201 -20.83 -17.07 -0.63
CA LEU A 201 -19.51 -17.22 -0.04
C LEU A 201 -19.46 -16.72 1.40
N LEU A 202 -20.09 -15.58 1.72
CA LEU A 202 -20.21 -15.08 3.10
C LEU A 202 -21.09 -15.96 3.99
N ARG A 203 -22.02 -16.73 3.40
CA ARG A 203 -22.77 -17.78 4.12
C ARG A 203 -21.97 -19.06 4.34
N ASN A 204 -20.91 -19.27 3.57
CA ASN A 204 -20.01 -20.42 3.68
C ASN A 204 -18.55 -19.91 3.70
N PRO A 205 -18.18 -19.03 4.66
CA PRO A 205 -16.95 -18.24 4.60
C PRO A 205 -15.69 -19.10 4.70
N VAL A 206 -15.81 -20.30 5.28
CA VAL A 206 -14.69 -21.21 5.39
C VAL A 206 -14.27 -21.74 4.03
N VAL A 207 -15.17 -21.86 3.05
CA VAL A 207 -14.83 -22.29 1.69
C VAL A 207 -13.80 -21.36 1.03
N PRO A 208 -14.08 -20.06 0.80
CA PRO A 208 -13.11 -19.17 0.17
C PRO A 208 -11.88 -18.95 1.03
N LEU A 209 -12.00 -18.86 2.37
CA LEU A 209 -10.86 -18.64 3.26
C LEU A 209 -9.88 -19.82 3.27
N SER A 210 -10.37 -21.05 3.43
CA SER A 210 -9.48 -22.22 3.44
C SER A 210 -8.95 -22.58 2.05
N PHE A 211 -9.72 -22.28 0.98
CA PHE A 211 -9.23 -22.38 -0.39
C PHE A 211 -8.10 -21.38 -0.64
N GLY A 212 -8.32 -20.10 -0.32
CA GLY A 212 -7.32 -19.06 -0.47
C GLY A 212 -6.08 -19.34 0.37
N LEU A 213 -6.26 -19.76 1.62
CA LEU A 213 -5.16 -20.23 2.48
C LEU A 213 -4.35 -21.32 1.77
N LEU A 214 -4.97 -22.38 1.25
CA LEU A 214 -4.26 -23.49 0.61
C LEU A 214 -3.34 -23.03 -0.54
N PHE A 215 -3.84 -22.13 -1.39
CA PHE A 215 -3.12 -21.71 -2.59
C PHE A 215 -2.21 -20.48 -2.39
N SER A 216 -2.43 -19.68 -1.36
CA SER A 216 -1.58 -18.51 -1.05
C SER A 216 -0.59 -18.74 0.09
N LEU A 217 -0.83 -19.73 0.98
CA LEU A 217 0.07 -20.00 2.10
C LEU A 217 1.51 -20.28 1.64
N PRO A 218 1.78 -21.05 0.57
CA PRO A 218 3.15 -21.26 0.11
C PRO A 218 3.87 -19.95 -0.28
N THR A 219 3.18 -19.03 -0.97
CA THR A 219 3.76 -17.74 -1.35
C THR A 219 3.87 -16.77 -0.19
N VAL A 220 2.95 -16.83 0.77
CA VAL A 220 3.02 -16.12 2.06
C VAL A 220 4.20 -16.60 2.91
N LEU A 221 4.47 -17.91 2.94
CA LEU A 221 5.62 -18.44 3.69
C LEU A 221 6.93 -18.08 2.99
N LEU A 222 6.95 -18.18 1.66
CA LEU A 222 8.11 -17.78 0.87
C LEU A 222 8.40 -16.28 1.01
N SER A 223 7.37 -15.43 1.02
CA SER A 223 7.57 -13.99 1.18
C SER A 223 8.20 -13.65 2.53
N LYS A 224 7.78 -14.31 3.62
CA LYS A 224 8.41 -14.12 4.93
C LYS A 224 9.91 -14.37 4.88
N TYR A 225 10.33 -15.41 4.15
CA TYR A 225 11.75 -15.70 3.94
C TYR A 225 12.43 -14.65 3.03
N ILE A 226 11.81 -14.25 1.93
CA ILE A 226 12.38 -13.25 1.01
C ILE A 226 12.58 -11.90 1.73
N PHE A 227 11.64 -11.50 2.58
CA PHE A 227 11.71 -10.26 3.37
C PHE A 227 12.77 -10.29 4.50
N THR A 228 13.45 -11.42 4.76
CA THR A 228 14.64 -11.47 5.63
C THR A 228 15.95 -11.28 4.87
N ILE A 229 15.92 -11.22 3.53
CA ILE A 229 17.10 -10.97 2.71
C ILE A 229 17.26 -9.45 2.60
N GLU A 230 18.29 -8.89 3.24
CA GLU A 230 18.51 -7.44 3.36
C GLU A 230 18.88 -6.77 2.02
N ASP A 231 19.53 -7.52 1.12
CA ASP A 231 20.01 -6.99 -0.16
C ASP A 231 18.91 -6.76 -1.22
N LEU A 232 17.68 -7.22 -0.96
CA LEU A 232 16.59 -7.13 -1.94
C LEU A 232 15.75 -5.87 -1.75
N THR A 233 15.61 -5.10 -2.83
CA THR A 233 14.67 -3.99 -2.91
C THR A 233 13.22 -4.48 -2.94
N LEU A 234 12.27 -3.63 -2.56
CA LEU A 234 10.84 -3.97 -2.61
C LEU A 234 10.37 -4.41 -4.01
N ILE A 235 10.94 -3.84 -5.08
CA ILE A 235 10.60 -4.20 -6.46
C ILE A 235 11.11 -5.59 -6.79
N GLU A 236 12.32 -5.96 -6.36
CA GLU A 236 12.86 -7.32 -6.54
C GLU A 236 12.06 -8.35 -5.75
N ILE A 237 11.71 -8.04 -4.50
CA ILE A 237 10.82 -8.88 -3.67
C ILE A 237 9.49 -9.10 -4.40
N ALA A 238 8.85 -8.02 -4.87
CA ALA A 238 7.60 -8.10 -5.61
C ALA A 238 7.74 -8.94 -6.89
N SER A 239 8.87 -8.79 -7.60
CA SER A 239 9.17 -9.51 -8.83
C SER A 239 9.26 -11.02 -8.61
N ILE A 240 10.02 -11.45 -7.59
CA ILE A 240 10.12 -12.87 -7.22
C ILE A 240 8.75 -13.41 -6.85
N LEU A 241 8.00 -12.68 -6.01
CA LEU A 241 6.68 -13.10 -5.56
C LEU A 241 5.67 -13.21 -6.70
N PHE A 242 5.68 -12.28 -7.67
CA PHE A 242 4.82 -12.36 -8.84
C PHE A 242 5.10 -13.63 -9.64
N LEU A 243 6.36 -13.87 -9.97
CA LEU A 243 6.78 -15.03 -10.76
C LEU A 243 6.48 -16.36 -10.07
N VAL A 244 6.68 -16.46 -8.76
CA VAL A 244 6.33 -17.69 -8.04
C VAL A 244 4.81 -17.86 -7.92
N ASN A 245 4.07 -16.77 -7.71
CA ASN A 245 2.63 -16.84 -7.51
C ASN A 245 1.89 -17.40 -8.74
N ILE A 246 2.40 -17.20 -9.96
CA ILE A 246 1.74 -17.72 -11.18
C ILE A 246 1.56 -19.25 -11.16
N ILE A 247 2.45 -19.99 -10.48
CA ILE A 247 2.33 -21.43 -10.30
C ILE A 247 1.02 -21.73 -9.55
N PHE A 248 0.80 -21.06 -8.42
CA PHE A 248 -0.37 -21.28 -7.58
C PHE A 248 -1.65 -20.73 -8.22
N LEU A 249 -1.57 -19.60 -8.92
CA LEU A 249 -2.69 -19.09 -9.73
C LEU A 249 -3.12 -20.11 -10.78
N THR A 250 -2.17 -20.74 -11.46
CA THR A 250 -2.44 -21.75 -12.49
C THR A 250 -3.10 -23.01 -11.91
N LEU A 251 -2.60 -23.48 -10.76
CA LEU A 251 -3.15 -24.66 -10.07
C LEU A 251 -4.51 -24.39 -9.42
N ALA A 252 -4.79 -23.14 -9.06
CA ALA A 252 -6.05 -22.74 -8.44
C ALA A 252 -7.23 -22.78 -9.41
N VAL A 253 -7.03 -22.64 -10.73
CA VAL A 253 -8.15 -22.59 -11.69
C VAL A 253 -9.00 -23.87 -11.65
N PRO A 254 -8.46 -25.10 -11.84
CA PRO A 254 -9.27 -26.31 -11.79
C PRO A 254 -9.92 -26.53 -10.42
N ALA A 255 -9.17 -26.26 -9.36
CA ALA A 255 -9.62 -26.40 -7.99
C ALA A 255 -10.82 -25.47 -7.70
N GLY A 256 -10.72 -24.21 -8.12
CA GLY A 256 -11.78 -23.20 -8.02
C GLY A 256 -13.02 -23.60 -8.83
N THR A 257 -12.85 -24.11 -10.05
CA THR A 257 -13.95 -24.64 -10.88
C THR A 257 -14.71 -25.76 -10.16
N ARG A 258 -13.99 -26.67 -9.47
CA ARG A 258 -14.63 -27.73 -8.70
C ARG A 258 -15.43 -27.17 -7.53
N VAL A 259 -14.84 -26.27 -6.75
CA VAL A 259 -15.53 -25.63 -5.61
C VAL A 259 -16.79 -24.90 -6.08
N ALA A 260 -16.69 -24.13 -7.16
CA ALA A 260 -17.84 -23.48 -7.80
C ALA A 260 -18.92 -24.47 -8.19
N ARG A 261 -18.55 -25.62 -8.78
CA ARG A 261 -19.50 -26.67 -9.13
C ARG A 261 -20.23 -27.23 -7.92
N ARG A 262 -19.53 -27.42 -6.80
CA ARG A 262 -20.11 -27.88 -5.53
C ARG A 262 -21.05 -26.84 -4.91
N LEU A 263 -20.74 -25.56 -5.06
CA LEU A 263 -21.58 -24.44 -4.61
C LEU A 263 -22.80 -24.18 -5.50
N MET A 264 -22.77 -24.60 -6.78
CA MET A 264 -23.83 -24.32 -7.75
C MET A 264 -25.25 -24.67 -7.27
N PRO A 265 -25.53 -25.83 -6.64
CA PRO A 265 -26.87 -26.13 -6.11
C PRO A 265 -27.30 -25.15 -5.01
N THR A 266 -26.37 -24.71 -4.16
CA THR A 266 -26.60 -23.71 -3.12
C THR A 266 -26.92 -22.36 -3.74
N VAL A 267 -26.19 -21.96 -4.78
CA VAL A 267 -26.44 -20.72 -5.53
C VAL A 267 -27.83 -20.73 -6.15
N LYS A 268 -28.20 -21.80 -6.87
CA LYS A 268 -29.52 -21.92 -7.53
C LYS A 268 -30.70 -21.87 -6.56
N ARG A 269 -30.51 -22.31 -5.30
CA ARG A 269 -31.54 -22.26 -4.25
C ARG A 269 -31.53 -20.95 -3.47
N THR A 270 -30.46 -20.16 -3.57
CA THR A 270 -30.32 -18.92 -2.80
C THR A 270 -31.03 -17.79 -3.52
N LEU A 271 -32.05 -17.23 -2.86
CA LEU A 271 -32.71 -16.03 -3.36
C LEU A 271 -31.72 -14.88 -3.52
N PRO A 272 -31.91 -14.00 -4.51
CA PRO A 272 -31.08 -12.81 -4.66
C PRO A 272 -31.11 -11.95 -3.39
N PRO A 273 -30.06 -11.16 -3.12
CA PRO A 273 -30.06 -10.21 -2.01
C PRO A 273 -31.24 -9.22 -2.14
N LEU A 274 -31.91 -8.93 -1.03
CA LEU A 274 -32.99 -7.95 -0.97
C LEU A 274 -32.48 -6.57 -1.40
N LYS A 275 -33.33 -5.76 -2.04
CA LYS A 275 -32.97 -4.40 -2.48
C LYS A 275 -32.41 -3.56 -1.33
N LYS A 276 -33.01 -3.64 -0.13
CA LYS A 276 -32.53 -2.96 1.07
C LYS A 276 -31.10 -3.37 1.44
N SER A 277 -30.80 -4.67 1.48
CA SER A 277 -29.45 -5.17 1.77
C SER A 277 -28.42 -4.73 0.74
N LYS A 278 -28.80 -4.69 -0.55
CA LYS A 278 -27.93 -4.16 -1.60
C LYS A 278 -27.61 -2.68 -1.36
N ILE A 279 -28.63 -1.88 -1.06
CA ILE A 279 -28.45 -0.45 -0.76
C ILE A 279 -27.50 -0.28 0.43
N TYR A 280 -27.74 -0.96 1.55
CA TYR A 280 -26.84 -0.85 2.71
C TYR A 280 -25.40 -1.27 2.40
N SER A 281 -25.21 -2.37 1.67
CA SER A 281 -23.87 -2.83 1.30
C SER A 281 -23.14 -1.82 0.41
N TYR A 282 -23.79 -1.30 -0.63
CA TYR A 282 -23.18 -0.32 -1.53
C TYR A 282 -23.00 1.05 -0.86
N SER A 283 -23.94 1.49 -0.02
CA SER A 283 -23.79 2.71 0.76
C SER A 283 -22.64 2.61 1.74
N THR A 284 -22.47 1.47 2.41
CA THR A 284 -21.32 1.26 3.31
C THR A 284 -20.01 1.31 2.54
N MET A 285 -19.92 0.60 1.40
CA MET A 285 -18.74 0.63 0.54
C MET A 285 -18.44 2.04 0.04
N LEU A 286 -19.47 2.80 -0.37
CA LEU A 286 -19.32 4.18 -0.82
C LEU A 286 -18.83 5.09 0.30
N ILE A 287 -19.44 5.01 1.49
CA ILE A 287 -19.02 5.79 2.65
C ILE A 287 -17.55 5.47 3.00
N LEU A 288 -17.18 4.19 3.06
CA LEU A 288 -15.81 3.78 3.34
C LEU A 288 -14.84 4.31 2.29
N LEU A 289 -15.17 4.17 1.00
CA LEU A 289 -14.36 4.71 -0.09
C LEU A 289 -14.22 6.23 0.02
N THR A 290 -15.31 6.96 0.29
CA THR A 290 -15.28 8.41 0.47
C THR A 290 -14.42 8.82 1.68
N VAL A 291 -14.51 8.11 2.81
CA VAL A 291 -13.66 8.34 3.97
C VAL A 291 -12.20 8.10 3.61
N MET A 292 -11.88 7.01 2.91
CA MET A 292 -10.50 6.75 2.47
C MET A 292 -10.00 7.83 1.51
N LEU A 293 -10.82 8.25 0.54
CA LEU A 293 -10.47 9.35 -0.37
C LEU A 293 -10.27 10.67 0.37
N PHE A 294 -11.08 10.95 1.40
CA PHE A 294 -10.92 12.13 2.25
C PHE A 294 -9.59 12.07 3.03
N LEU A 295 -9.24 10.93 3.63
CA LEU A 295 -7.98 10.79 4.36
C LEU A 295 -6.76 10.97 3.45
N HIS A 296 -6.72 10.28 2.31
CA HIS A 296 -5.64 10.47 1.33
C HIS A 296 -5.62 11.89 0.76
N GLY A 297 -6.79 12.47 0.47
CA GLY A 297 -6.92 13.85 0.01
C GLY A 297 -6.41 14.87 1.03
N LYS A 298 -6.66 14.65 2.32
CA LYS A 298 -6.13 15.48 3.41
C LYS A 298 -4.61 15.34 3.53
N LEU A 299 -4.06 14.14 3.38
CA LEU A 299 -2.62 13.93 3.34
C LEU A 299 -1.98 14.70 2.17
N ILE A 300 -2.54 14.56 0.97
CA ILE A 300 -2.07 15.26 -0.23
C ILE A 300 -2.21 16.79 -0.08
N ALA A 301 -3.33 17.27 0.47
CA ALA A 301 -3.54 18.70 0.71
C ALA A 301 -2.57 19.25 1.77
N SER A 302 -2.27 18.48 2.81
CA SER A 302 -1.30 18.85 3.84
C SER A 302 0.11 18.92 3.27
N MET A 303 0.51 17.92 2.47
CA MET A 303 1.75 17.98 1.69
C MET A 303 1.78 19.21 0.79
N HIS A 304 0.67 19.50 0.09
CA HIS A 304 0.57 20.68 -0.77
C HIS A 304 0.83 21.97 0.00
N HIS A 305 0.17 22.14 1.13
CA HIS A 305 0.30 23.35 1.92
C HIS A 305 1.71 23.49 2.53
N LYS A 306 2.23 22.43 3.14
CA LYS A 306 3.56 22.43 3.78
C LYS A 306 4.70 22.54 2.77
N SER A 307 4.51 22.06 1.54
CA SER A 307 5.49 22.23 0.47
C SER A 307 5.65 23.66 -0.03
N GLN A 308 4.71 24.58 0.22
CA GLN A 308 4.88 25.98 -0.18
C GLN A 308 6.05 26.63 0.56
N LEU A 309 6.41 26.09 1.72
CA LEU A 309 7.61 26.45 2.45
C LEU A 309 8.89 26.28 1.63
N LEU A 310 8.95 25.27 0.76
CA LEU A 310 10.08 25.07 -0.15
C LEU A 310 10.19 26.13 -1.24
N LYS A 311 9.16 26.95 -1.42
CA LYS A 311 9.12 28.03 -2.42
C LYS A 311 9.27 29.41 -1.78
N ALA A 312 9.34 29.49 -0.46
CA ALA A 312 9.55 30.75 0.25
C ALA A 312 10.99 31.25 0.08
N GLU A 313 11.17 32.57 0.16
CA GLU A 313 12.49 33.19 0.17
C GLU A 313 12.89 33.51 1.61
N TYR A 314 14.11 33.12 1.99
CA TYR A 314 14.61 33.24 3.35
C TYR A 314 15.76 34.23 3.41
N ASN A 315 15.67 35.19 4.34
CA ASN A 315 16.74 36.14 4.61
C ASN A 315 17.04 36.16 6.11
N VAL A 316 18.27 35.82 6.49
CA VAL A 316 18.72 35.87 7.89
C VAL A 316 19.06 37.31 8.24
N ASP A 317 18.42 37.85 9.27
CA ASP A 317 18.76 39.17 9.79
C ASP A 317 19.98 39.05 10.72
N TRP A 318 21.18 39.05 10.13
CA TRP A 318 22.45 38.92 10.86
C TRP A 318 22.64 39.97 11.97
N SER A 319 21.92 41.10 11.90
CA SER A 319 21.98 42.15 12.93
C SER A 319 21.19 41.81 14.20
N SER A 320 20.28 40.82 14.13
CA SER A 320 19.45 40.35 15.23
C SER A 320 20.06 39.18 16.02
N ILE A 321 21.28 38.77 15.68
CA ILE A 321 21.98 37.68 16.38
C ILE A 321 22.24 38.08 17.83
N ASP A 322 21.69 37.30 18.73
CA ASP A 322 21.89 37.38 20.17
C ASP A 322 22.53 36.08 20.64
N TYR A 323 23.65 36.18 21.35
CA TYR A 323 24.47 35.03 21.73
C TYR A 323 24.99 35.20 23.15
N ASP A 324 24.45 34.39 24.06
CA ASP A 324 24.96 34.30 25.43
C ASP A 324 26.12 33.31 25.52
N LEU A 325 27.31 33.83 25.83
CA LEU A 325 28.49 33.02 26.13
C LEU A 325 28.28 32.22 27.44
N PRO A 326 28.51 30.88 27.45
CA PRO A 326 28.51 30.11 28.69
C PRO A 326 29.47 30.72 29.72
N SER A 327 29.04 30.80 30.97
CA SER A 327 29.98 31.10 32.06
C SER A 327 30.99 29.96 32.21
N LEU A 328 32.22 30.27 32.64
CA LEU A 328 33.29 29.29 32.90
C LEU A 328 32.81 28.12 33.78
N SER A 329 31.93 28.37 34.75
CA SER A 329 31.36 27.35 35.63
C SER A 329 30.44 26.34 34.92
N GLN A 330 29.81 26.74 33.82
CA GLN A 330 28.90 25.89 33.06
C GLN A 330 29.63 25.08 31.99
N PHE A 331 30.70 25.64 31.41
CA PHE A 331 31.59 24.95 30.47
C PHE A 331 32.21 23.67 31.09
N PHE A 332 32.59 23.70 32.37
CA PHE A 332 33.16 22.54 33.08
C PHE A 332 32.12 21.50 33.55
N ASN A 333 30.83 21.83 33.53
CA ASN A 333 29.76 20.94 34.02
C ASN A 333 29.09 20.12 32.91
N SER A 334 29.70 19.99 31.73
CA SER A 334 29.18 19.24 30.56
C SER A 334 27.78 19.66 30.06
N LYS A 335 27.24 20.77 30.57
CA LYS A 335 26.10 21.48 29.98
C LYS A 335 26.67 22.59 29.11
N SER A 336 27.12 22.23 27.92
CA SER A 336 27.58 23.23 26.95
C SER A 336 26.39 24.10 26.53
N LEU A 337 26.35 25.35 27.02
CA LEU A 337 25.40 26.37 26.63
C LEU A 337 25.75 27.01 25.29
N SER A 338 24.71 27.37 24.56
CA SER A 338 24.58 28.70 23.96
C SER A 338 23.11 28.96 23.62
N ASN A 339 22.52 30.00 24.20
CA ASN A 339 21.23 30.52 23.74
C ASN A 339 21.54 31.41 22.52
N LEU A 340 21.81 30.80 21.37
CA LEU A 340 21.93 31.54 20.12
C LEU A 340 20.52 31.80 19.60
N SER A 341 20.17 33.06 19.37
CA SER A 341 18.92 33.42 18.70
C SER A 341 19.14 34.42 17.59
N PHE A 342 18.36 34.30 16.51
CA PHE A 342 18.40 35.20 15.37
C PHE A 342 17.04 35.24 14.68
N ASP A 343 16.72 36.36 14.03
CA ASP A 343 15.51 36.53 13.26
C ASP A 343 15.75 36.10 11.81
N VAL A 344 14.81 35.32 11.26
CA VAL A 344 14.73 34.99 9.84
C VAL A 344 13.51 35.70 9.27
N GLU A 345 13.74 36.55 8.27
CA GLU A 345 12.67 37.10 7.46
C GLU A 345 12.32 36.10 6.35
N ILE A 346 11.06 35.66 6.35
CA ILE A 346 10.53 34.72 5.38
C ILE A 346 9.51 35.47 4.51
N TYR A 347 9.77 35.52 3.20
CA TYR A 347 8.84 36.05 2.21
C TYR A 347 8.11 34.89 1.52
N ASN A 348 6.78 34.99 1.45
CA ASN A 348 5.95 34.02 0.75
C ASN A 348 5.58 34.53 -0.66
N PRO A 349 6.28 34.10 -1.73
CA PRO A 349 5.94 34.49 -3.09
C PRO A 349 4.79 33.66 -3.68
N THR A 350 4.27 32.68 -2.96
CA THR A 350 3.25 31.75 -3.47
C THR A 350 1.85 32.34 -3.34
N GLU A 351 0.92 31.86 -4.17
CA GLU A 351 -0.51 32.25 -4.13
C GLU A 351 -1.27 31.67 -2.92
N TYR A 352 -0.59 30.93 -2.04
CA TYR A 352 -1.18 30.24 -0.90
C TYR A 352 -0.51 30.73 0.38
N ASP A 353 -1.29 30.86 1.45
CA ASP A 353 -0.73 31.14 2.77
C ASP A 353 0.17 29.98 3.23
N ILE A 354 1.21 30.28 3.98
CA ILE A 354 2.08 29.28 4.61
C ILE A 354 1.72 29.22 6.08
N ILE A 355 1.12 28.11 6.52
CA ILE A 355 0.85 27.86 7.94
C ILE A 355 1.79 26.76 8.43
N ILE A 356 2.65 27.13 9.37
CA ILE A 356 3.55 26.22 10.08
C ILE A 356 2.99 25.99 11.47
N GLU A 357 2.75 24.73 11.80
CA GLU A 357 2.41 24.31 13.15
C GLU A 357 3.68 24.26 14.01
N LYS A 358 3.54 23.95 15.30
CA LYS A 358 4.72 23.69 16.14
C LYS A 358 5.60 22.64 15.48
N SER A 359 6.86 22.96 15.31
CA SER A 359 7.79 22.16 14.51
C SER A 359 9.17 22.17 15.15
N GLN A 360 10.05 21.31 14.65
CA GLN A 360 11.40 21.15 15.20
C GLN A 360 12.42 21.25 14.08
N ILE A 361 13.49 22.02 14.29
CA ILE A 361 14.67 21.96 13.45
C ILE A 361 15.72 21.12 14.15
N PHE A 362 16.24 20.11 13.44
CA PHE A 362 17.36 19.31 13.86
C PHE A 362 18.61 19.76 13.13
N VAL A 363 19.65 20.12 13.88
CA VAL A 363 20.97 20.40 13.36
C VAL A 363 21.81 19.16 13.60
N GLU A 364 22.19 18.46 12.54
CA GLU A 364 22.94 17.21 12.59
C GLU A 364 24.34 17.39 11.99
N LYS A 365 25.28 16.61 12.52
CA LYS A 365 26.63 16.47 11.97
C LYS A 365 27.07 15.01 12.03
N LYS A 366 27.42 14.44 10.87
CA LYS A 366 27.82 13.02 10.75
C LYS A 366 26.87 12.09 11.52
N GLU A 367 25.57 12.29 11.33
CA GLU A 367 24.46 11.52 11.95
C GLU A 367 24.25 11.74 13.46
N ASN A 368 25.03 12.62 14.11
CA ASN A 368 24.78 13.03 15.49
C ASN A 368 23.96 14.32 15.52
N THR A 369 22.86 14.33 16.28
CA THR A 369 22.09 15.55 16.55
C THR A 369 22.91 16.47 17.44
N ILE A 370 23.30 17.61 16.87
CA ILE A 370 24.07 18.65 17.54
C ILE A 370 23.17 19.63 18.26
N ALA A 371 21.98 19.94 17.72
CA ALA A 371 21.00 20.80 18.36
C ALA A 371 19.58 20.48 17.89
N THR A 372 18.61 20.75 18.76
CA THR A 372 17.18 20.75 18.44
C THR A 372 16.62 22.12 18.75
N ILE A 373 15.90 22.69 17.79
CA ILE A 373 15.28 24.02 17.89
C ILE A 373 13.77 23.82 17.84
N ASP A 374 13.07 24.19 18.91
CA ASP A 374 11.61 24.24 18.88
C ASP A 374 11.16 25.53 18.19
N LEU A 375 10.37 25.39 17.12
CA LEU A 375 9.73 26.48 16.43
C LEU A 375 8.26 26.56 16.84
N ASP A 376 7.87 27.72 17.38
CA ASP A 376 6.47 28.05 17.57
C ASP A 376 5.77 28.15 16.21
N GLY A 377 4.49 27.78 16.17
CA GLY A 377 3.70 27.86 14.94
C GLY A 377 3.50 29.31 14.48
N PHE A 378 3.55 29.53 13.18
CA PHE A 378 3.34 30.84 12.56
C PHE A 378 2.67 30.73 11.20
N GLU A 379 2.15 31.86 10.72
CA GLU A 379 1.44 32.00 9.44
C GLU A 379 2.05 33.14 8.62
N ILE A 380 2.25 32.92 7.32
CA ILE A 380 2.75 33.92 6.38
C ILE A 380 1.75 34.01 5.22
N PRO A 381 0.93 35.06 5.17
CA PRO A 381 -0.01 35.26 4.07
C PRO A 381 0.69 35.32 2.70
N SER A 382 -0.02 34.94 1.65
CA SER A 382 0.42 35.05 0.26
C SER A 382 0.91 36.47 -0.06
N GLY A 383 2.15 36.60 -0.55
CA GLY A 383 2.76 37.87 -0.92
C GLY A 383 3.29 38.71 0.25
N GLU A 384 3.28 38.19 1.47
CA GLU A 384 3.73 38.90 2.67
C GLU A 384 5.07 38.39 3.20
N LYS A 385 5.67 39.21 4.09
CA LYS A 385 6.91 38.91 4.81
C LYS A 385 6.62 38.77 6.30
N ARG A 386 7.27 37.80 6.94
CA ARG A 386 7.22 37.63 8.39
C ARG A 386 8.61 37.40 8.96
N LYS A 387 8.94 38.12 10.04
CA LYS A 387 10.12 37.82 10.85
C LYS A 387 9.76 36.74 11.87
N VAL A 388 10.55 35.67 11.88
CA VAL A 388 10.44 34.55 12.80
C VAL A 388 11.74 34.46 13.60
N LYS A 389 11.63 34.55 14.92
CA LYS A 389 12.78 34.42 15.82
C LYS A 389 13.10 32.95 16.02
N VAL A 390 14.26 32.52 15.54
CA VAL A 390 14.81 31.17 15.76
C VAL A 390 15.65 31.20 17.04
N LYS A 391 15.38 30.29 17.97
CA LYS A 391 16.14 30.15 19.23
C LYS A 391 16.71 28.74 19.30
N LEU A 392 18.02 28.61 19.28
CA LEU A 392 18.69 27.34 19.50
C LEU A 392 18.60 27.00 20.99
N ASP A 393 17.88 25.94 21.31
CA ASP A 393 17.73 25.48 22.69
C ASP A 393 18.99 24.76 23.18
N SER A 394 19.21 24.86 24.49
CA SER A 394 20.42 24.43 25.20
C SER A 394 20.74 22.92 25.23
N GLN A 395 20.01 22.07 24.49
CA GLN A 395 20.34 20.63 24.36
C GLN A 395 21.38 20.39 23.26
N SER A 396 22.35 21.30 23.14
CA SER A 396 23.35 21.24 22.08
C SER A 396 24.57 20.44 22.53
N ASP A 397 24.70 19.19 22.09
CA ASP A 397 25.87 18.36 22.43
C ASP A 397 27.04 18.62 21.46
N LEU A 398 27.71 19.75 21.66
CA LEU A 398 28.93 20.09 20.94
C LEU A 398 30.11 19.16 21.28
N SER A 399 30.01 18.33 22.33
CA SER A 399 31.06 17.37 22.69
C SER A 399 31.18 16.22 21.69
N SER A 400 30.13 15.99 20.90
CA SER A 400 30.12 15.06 19.77
C SER A 400 31.00 15.51 18.59
N ILE A 401 31.43 16.78 18.55
CA ILE A 401 32.32 17.33 17.52
C ILE A 401 33.78 16.99 17.88
N THR A 402 34.19 15.76 17.57
CA THR A 402 35.50 15.22 17.96
C THR A 402 36.67 15.73 17.11
N ASN A 403 36.42 16.30 15.92
CA ASN A 403 37.46 16.63 14.95
C ASN A 403 37.32 18.07 14.40
N PHE A 404 38.09 19.00 14.98
CA PHE A 404 38.04 20.43 14.67
C PHE A 404 38.50 20.77 13.23
N ARG A 405 39.25 19.88 12.57
CA ARG A 405 39.66 20.05 11.16
C ARG A 405 38.50 19.89 10.17
N GLU A 406 37.48 19.13 10.55
CA GLU A 406 36.30 18.83 9.74
C GLU A 406 35.10 19.64 10.27
N ILE A 407 35.35 20.77 10.94
CA ILE A 407 34.29 21.52 11.59
C ILE A 407 33.29 22.13 10.61
N LEU A 408 33.70 22.43 9.39
CA LEU A 408 32.88 23.09 8.38
C LEU A 408 32.20 22.10 7.41
N GLU A 409 32.46 20.81 7.56
CA GLU A 409 31.98 19.77 6.66
C GLU A 409 30.85 18.95 7.33
N ASP A 410 29.97 18.38 6.50
CA ASP A 410 28.91 17.44 6.89
C ASP A 410 27.83 17.97 7.85
N TRP A 411 27.50 19.26 7.77
CA TRP A 411 26.33 19.80 8.47
C TRP A 411 25.05 19.57 7.68
N ARG A 412 24.01 19.13 8.39
CA ARG A 412 22.65 19.02 7.85
C ARG A 412 21.69 19.74 8.79
N VAL A 413 20.85 20.61 8.24
CA VAL A 413 19.78 21.27 8.99
C VAL A 413 18.46 20.82 8.43
N ASP A 414 17.72 20.05 9.22
CA ASP A 414 16.44 19.46 8.82
C ASP A 414 15.30 20.09 9.59
N LEU A 415 14.33 20.65 8.87
CA LEU A 415 13.05 21.04 9.44
C LEU A 415 12.08 19.85 9.41
N HIS A 416 11.63 19.44 10.58
CA HIS A 416 10.68 18.36 10.79
C HIS A 416 9.29 18.95 11.03
N LEU A 417 8.40 18.69 10.07
CA LEU A 417 6.98 19.00 10.13
C LEU A 417 6.18 17.70 10.12
N GLU A 418 4.92 17.73 10.54
CA GLU A 418 4.01 16.59 10.36
C GLU A 418 2.99 16.88 9.26
N VAL A 419 2.88 16.04 8.23
CA VAL A 419 1.77 16.18 7.24
C VAL A 419 0.47 15.54 7.73
N TRP A 420 0.59 14.61 8.66
CA TRP A 420 -0.50 13.95 9.36
C TRP A 420 0.07 13.52 10.72
N PRO A 421 -0.73 13.38 11.79
CA PRO A 421 -0.21 12.98 13.11
C PRO A 421 0.67 11.72 13.02
N GLY A 422 1.98 11.87 13.27
CA GLY A 422 3.00 10.83 13.16
C GLY A 422 3.62 10.57 11.78
N ILE A 423 3.21 11.28 10.72
CA ILE A 423 3.80 11.22 9.38
C ILE A 423 4.75 12.41 9.20
N PRO A 424 6.07 12.18 9.22
CA PRO A 424 7.04 13.25 9.14
C PRO A 424 7.15 13.81 7.72
N PHE A 425 7.46 15.10 7.66
CA PHE A 425 7.73 15.88 6.47
C PHE A 425 9.03 16.63 6.73
N ILE A 426 10.12 16.07 6.20
CA ILE A 426 11.49 16.48 6.52
C ILE A 426 12.05 17.27 5.35
N LEU A 427 12.35 18.54 5.60
CA LEU A 427 12.97 19.45 4.64
C LEU A 427 14.42 19.73 5.02
N ASN A 428 15.35 19.48 4.11
CA ASN A 428 16.74 19.87 4.29
C ASN A 428 16.89 21.35 3.88
N ILE A 429 17.27 22.20 4.84
CA ILE A 429 17.41 23.66 4.67
C ILE A 429 18.82 24.05 4.19
N THR A 430 19.80 23.16 4.33
CA THR A 430 21.23 23.39 4.00
C THR A 430 21.59 23.19 2.52
N ARG A 431 20.61 23.04 1.62
CA ARG A 431 20.84 22.77 0.19
C ARG A 431 21.11 24.00 -0.67
#